data_AF-A0AAX4AXQ6-F1
#
_entry.id   AF-A0AAX4AXQ6-F1
#
_cell.length_a   1.000
_cell.length_b   1.000
_cell.length_c   1.000
_cell.angle_alpha   90.00
_cell.angle_beta   90.00
_cell.angle_gamma   90.00
#
_symmetry.space_group_name_H-M   'P 1'
#
loop_
_entity.id
_entity.type
_entity.pdbx_description
1 polymer ?
#
loop_
_entity_poly.entity_id
_entity_poly.type
_entity_poly.pdbx_seq_one_letter_code
_entity_poly.pdbx_strand_id
1 'polypeptide(L)'
;MSREAYLQLKKEFLMRFVFNVGIAGIGLVLLMIMIFNQSRYIPYLLAVMGMISLMNQVLVMPIKTKKDACEKEHPEWKEVSTKGIKVDSKEQSKRYGVSLIALIVVIGAFFAMYRPTLQAQKEQEEKVEIRQKL
;
A
#
# COMPACT_ATOMS: atom_id res chain seq x y z
N MET A 1 -27.81 -11.36 -5.58
CA MET A 1 -27.15 -11.10 -4.27
C MET A 1 -28.09 -10.23 -3.43
N SER A 2 -28.14 -10.35 -2.10
CA SER A 2 -29.02 -9.48 -1.29
C SER A 2 -28.42 -8.07 -1.13
N ARG A 3 -29.27 -7.07 -0.89
CA ARG A 3 -28.85 -5.66 -0.70
C ARG A 3 -27.88 -5.52 0.48
N GLU A 4 -28.11 -6.21 1.58
CA GLU A 4 -27.22 -6.20 2.75
C GLU A 4 -25.85 -6.79 2.43
N ALA A 5 -25.81 -7.92 1.71
CA ALA A 5 -24.56 -8.54 1.27
C ALA A 5 -23.79 -7.62 0.31
N TYR A 6 -24.49 -6.91 -0.59
CA TYR A 6 -23.88 -5.90 -1.45
C TYR A 6 -23.26 -4.75 -0.61
N LEU A 7 -23.97 -4.25 0.41
CA LEU A 7 -23.46 -3.16 1.23
C LEU A 7 -22.22 -3.56 2.04
N GLN A 8 -22.16 -4.80 2.52
CA GLN A 8 -20.95 -5.37 3.14
C GLN A 8 -19.80 -5.44 2.13
N LEU A 9 -20.05 -5.96 0.92
CA LEU A 9 -19.07 -6.03 -0.17
C LEU A 9 -18.54 -4.64 -0.56
N LYS A 10 -19.43 -3.66 -0.70
CA LYS A 10 -19.08 -2.25 -1.01
C LYS A 10 -18.21 -1.63 0.07
N LYS A 11 -18.53 -1.88 1.34
CA LYS A 11 -17.73 -1.40 2.48
C LYS A 11 -16.36 -2.07 2.53
N GLU A 12 -16.29 -3.38 2.28
CA GLU A 12 -15.03 -4.12 2.20
C GLU A 12 -14.14 -3.60 1.07
N PHE A 13 -14.70 -3.39 -0.12
CA PHE A 13 -13.98 -2.78 -1.24
C PHE A 13 -13.43 -1.40 -0.87
N LEU A 14 -14.26 -0.53 -0.28
CA LEU A 14 -13.86 0.82 0.10
C LEU A 14 -12.68 0.81 1.09
N MET A 15 -12.75 -0.03 2.13
CA MET A 15 -11.68 -0.19 3.11
C MET A 15 -10.37 -0.64 2.47
N ARG A 16 -10.42 -1.68 1.62
CA ARG A 16 -9.25 -2.19 0.90
C ARG A 16 -8.68 -1.15 -0.06
N PHE A 17 -9.54 -0.42 -0.76
CA PHE A 17 -9.14 0.62 -1.68
C PHE A 17 -8.41 1.75 -0.97
N VAL A 18 -9.00 2.30 0.11
CA VAL A 18 -8.39 3.38 0.91
C VAL A 18 -7.05 2.94 1.49
N PHE A 19 -6.96 1.73 2.04
CA PHE A 19 -5.71 1.20 2.58
C PHE A 19 -4.61 1.10 1.51
N ASN A 20 -4.94 0.58 0.32
CA ASN A 20 -3.98 0.45 -0.77
C ASN A 20 -3.54 1.78 -1.36
N VAL A 21 -4.45 2.75 -1.48
CA VAL A 21 -4.11 4.13 -1.87
C VAL A 21 -3.16 4.74 -0.85
N GLY A 22 -3.37 4.50 0.45
CA GLY A 22 -2.47 4.92 1.52
C GLY A 22 -1.06 4.35 1.38
N ILE A 23 -0.93 3.04 1.18
CA ILE A 23 0.39 2.39 0.97
C ILE A 23 1.06 2.92 -0.29
N ALA A 24 0.32 3.07 -1.39
CA ALA A 24 0.87 3.59 -2.63
C ALA A 24 1.39 5.02 -2.47
N GLY A 25 0.67 5.86 -1.75
CA GLY A 25 1.10 7.23 -1.42
C GLY A 25 2.39 7.25 -0.60
N ILE A 26 2.49 6.41 0.44
CA ILE A 26 3.73 6.29 1.23
C ILE A 26 4.88 5.82 0.34
N GLY A 27 4.69 4.76 -0.45
CA GLY A 27 5.70 4.23 -1.35
C GLY A 27 6.20 5.27 -2.37
N LEU A 28 5.32 6.13 -2.87
CA LEU A 28 5.68 7.21 -3.78
C LEU A 28 6.57 8.27 -3.10
N VAL A 29 6.21 8.69 -1.88
CA VAL A 29 7.03 9.64 -1.11
C VAL A 29 8.42 9.06 -0.83
N LEU A 30 8.48 7.78 -0.44
CA LEU A 30 9.75 7.09 -0.22
C LEU A 30 10.58 7.02 -1.51
N LEU A 31 9.96 6.74 -2.65
CA LEU A 31 10.64 6.71 -3.93
C LEU A 31 11.25 8.08 -4.27
N MET A 32 10.51 9.17 -4.07
CA MET A 32 11.03 10.52 -4.29
C MET A 32 12.27 10.81 -3.42
N ILE A 33 12.20 10.50 -2.12
CA ILE A 33 13.34 10.67 -1.20
C ILE A 33 14.56 9.86 -1.68
N MET A 34 14.33 8.62 -2.12
CA MET A 34 15.41 7.75 -2.59
C MET A 34 16.04 8.23 -3.89
N ILE A 35 15.25 8.80 -4.82
CA ILE A 35 15.75 9.41 -6.05
C ILE A 35 16.62 10.62 -5.73
N PHE A 36 16.16 11.54 -4.89
CA PHE A 36 16.94 12.72 -4.49
C PHE A 36 18.25 12.34 -3.81
N ASN A 37 18.26 11.27 -3.03
CA ASN A 37 19.46 10.78 -2.33
C ASN A 37 20.32 9.82 -3.18
N GLN A 38 20.05 9.69 -4.49
CA GLN A 38 20.72 8.74 -5.40
C GLN A 38 20.88 7.33 -4.81
N SER A 39 19.82 6.85 -4.15
CA SER A 39 19.87 5.63 -3.37
C SER A 39 20.00 4.40 -4.27
N ARG A 40 21.00 3.55 -4.00
CA ARG A 40 21.18 2.24 -4.66
C ARG A 40 20.02 1.26 -4.47
N TYR A 41 19.07 1.59 -3.59
CA TYR A 41 17.97 0.74 -3.19
C TYR A 41 16.66 1.01 -3.96
N ILE A 42 16.67 1.97 -4.91
CA ILE A 42 15.50 2.26 -5.76
C ILE A 42 14.93 0.98 -6.42
N PRO A 43 15.73 0.07 -7.01
CA PRO A 43 15.19 -1.15 -7.62
C PRO A 43 14.45 -2.05 -6.64
N TYR A 44 14.89 -2.10 -5.37
CA TYR A 44 14.24 -2.89 -4.33
C TYR A 44 12.86 -2.33 -3.98
N LEU A 45 12.75 -1.01 -3.80
CA LEU A 45 11.46 -0.37 -3.54
C LEU A 45 10.48 -0.59 -4.70
N LEU A 46 10.96 -0.49 -5.95
CA LEU A 46 10.14 -0.78 -7.12
C LEU A 46 9.66 -2.23 -7.16
N ALA A 47 10.53 -3.20 -6.81
CA ALA A 47 10.14 -4.60 -6.72
C ALA A 47 9.04 -4.83 -5.67
N VAL A 48 9.18 -4.23 -4.48
CA VAL A 48 8.15 -4.31 -3.43
C VAL A 48 6.83 -3.69 -3.87
N MET A 49 6.86 -2.52 -4.49
CA MET A 49 5.68 -1.85 -5.05
C MET A 49 5.02 -2.68 -6.16
N GLY A 50 5.82 -3.35 -6.99
CA GLY A 50 5.35 -4.30 -8.00
C GLY A 50 4.63 -5.49 -7.38
N MET A 51 5.19 -6.10 -6.34
CA MET A 51 4.57 -7.23 -5.63
C MET A 51 3.26 -6.83 -4.95
N ILE A 52 3.20 -5.66 -4.31
CA ILE A 52 1.97 -5.13 -3.71
C ILE A 52 0.90 -4.90 -4.78
N SER A 53 1.29 -4.38 -5.94
CA SER A 53 0.37 -4.19 -7.08
C SER A 53 -0.20 -5.51 -7.58
N LEU A 54 0.61 -6.57 -7.68
CA LEU A 54 0.16 -7.92 -8.05
C LEU A 54 -0.79 -8.50 -6.99
N MET A 55 -0.47 -8.38 -5.71
CA MET A 55 -1.37 -8.80 -4.63
C MET A 55 -2.73 -8.09 -4.70
N ASN A 56 -2.74 -6.81 -5.08
CA ASN A 56 -3.98 -6.05 -5.24
C ASN A 56 -4.84 -6.56 -6.39
N GLN A 57 -4.25 -7.06 -7.48
CA GLN A 57 -5.02 -7.72 -8.54
C GLN A 57 -5.73 -8.97 -8.05
N VAL A 58 -5.14 -9.73 -7.12
CA VAL A 58 -5.77 -10.95 -6.58
C VAL A 58 -6.79 -10.61 -5.48
N LEU A 59 -6.53 -9.61 -4.65
CA LEU A 59 -7.30 -9.36 -3.43
C LEU A 59 -8.37 -8.26 -3.56
N VAL A 60 -8.24 -7.35 -4.53
CA VAL A 60 -9.14 -6.19 -4.67
C VAL A 60 -9.96 -6.26 -5.95
N MET A 61 -9.34 -6.62 -7.08
CA MET A 61 -10.05 -6.66 -8.37
C MET A 61 -11.25 -7.61 -8.37
N PRO A 62 -11.21 -8.83 -7.79
CA PRO A 62 -12.38 -9.70 -7.78
C PRO A 62 -13.55 -9.10 -7.00
N ILE A 63 -13.26 -8.38 -5.92
CA ILE A 63 -14.27 -7.69 -5.10
C ILE A 63 -14.88 -6.53 -5.90
N LYS A 64 -14.03 -5.76 -6.60
CA LYS A 64 -14.47 -4.69 -7.50
C LYS A 64 -15.37 -5.24 -8.60
N THR A 65 -14.98 -6.32 -9.27
CA THR A 65 -15.76 -6.94 -10.34
C THR A 65 -17.12 -7.42 -9.84
N LYS A 66 -17.17 -8.08 -8.67
CA LYS A 66 -18.44 -8.49 -8.05
C LYS A 66 -19.33 -7.28 -7.69
N LYS A 67 -18.74 -6.22 -7.14
CA LYS A 67 -19.45 -4.97 -6.83
C LYS A 67 -20.01 -4.32 -8.09
N ASP A 68 -19.19 -4.20 -9.13
CA ASP A 68 -19.56 -3.57 -10.40
C ASP A 68 -20.63 -4.39 -11.15
N ALA A 69 -20.60 -5.73 -11.05
CA ALA A 69 -21.67 -6.59 -11.58
C ALA A 69 -23.00 -6.34 -10.85
N CYS A 70 -22.99 -6.24 -9.52
CA CYS A 70 -24.19 -5.91 -8.76
C CYS A 70 -24.72 -4.50 -9.09
N GLU A 71 -23.84 -3.52 -9.30
CA GLU A 71 -24.23 -2.16 -9.68
C GLU A 71 -24.78 -2.06 -11.11
N LYS A 72 -24.45 -3.02 -11.99
CA LYS A 72 -25.07 -3.12 -13.32
C LYS A 72 -26.48 -3.68 -13.26
N GLU A 73 -26.71 -4.68 -12.41
CA GLU A 73 -28.04 -5.27 -12.18
C GLU A 73 -28.95 -4.31 -11.39
N HIS A 74 -28.38 -3.55 -10.47
CA HIS A 74 -29.07 -2.64 -9.56
C HIS A 74 -28.38 -1.27 -9.48
N PRO A 75 -28.58 -0.39 -10.49
CA PRO A 75 -27.95 0.92 -10.54
C PRO A 75 -28.26 1.80 -9.31
N GLU A 76 -29.45 1.63 -8.74
CA GLU A 76 -29.94 2.35 -7.56
C GLU A 76 -29.12 2.05 -6.29
N TRP A 77 -28.40 0.92 -6.25
CA TRP A 77 -27.56 0.56 -5.10
C TRP A 77 -26.27 1.38 -5.03
N LYS A 78 -25.86 1.99 -6.15
CA LYS A 78 -24.64 2.80 -6.23
C LYS A 78 -24.70 4.02 -5.29
N GLU A 79 -25.87 4.60 -5.13
CA GLU A 79 -26.10 5.78 -4.27
C GLU A 79 -26.28 5.42 -2.78
N VAL A 80 -26.57 4.14 -2.48
CA VAL A 80 -26.80 3.69 -1.11
C VAL A 80 -25.51 3.74 -0.30
N SER A 81 -25.57 4.47 0.82
CA SER A 81 -24.44 4.63 1.74
C SER A 81 -24.14 3.35 2.51
N THR A 82 -22.86 3.09 2.76
CA THR A 82 -22.39 2.00 3.64
C THR A 82 -22.23 2.44 5.10
N LYS A 83 -22.60 3.69 5.44
CA LYS A 83 -22.59 4.18 6.83
C LYS A 83 -23.53 3.33 7.69
N GLY A 84 -23.05 2.87 8.85
CA GLY A 84 -23.80 2.03 9.78
C GLY A 84 -23.72 0.51 9.55
N ILE A 85 -23.23 0.05 8.40
CA ILE A 85 -23.10 -1.38 8.11
C ILE A 85 -21.95 -1.98 8.94
N LYS A 86 -22.23 -2.91 9.85
CA LYS A 86 -21.17 -3.69 10.51
C LYS A 86 -20.63 -4.72 9.53
N VAL A 87 -19.32 -4.68 9.30
CA VAL A 87 -18.62 -5.78 8.65
C VAL A 87 -18.24 -6.76 9.75
N ASP A 88 -18.42 -8.06 9.53
CA ASP A 88 -17.97 -9.06 10.50
C ASP A 88 -16.46 -8.91 10.75
N SER A 89 -16.11 -8.55 11.99
CA SER A 89 -14.74 -8.19 12.36
C SER A 89 -13.81 -9.41 12.37
N LYS A 90 -14.37 -10.61 12.54
CA LYS A 90 -13.64 -11.88 12.66
C LYS A 90 -13.12 -12.36 11.31
N GLU A 91 -13.92 -12.24 10.25
CA GLU A 91 -13.41 -12.44 8.88
C GLU A 91 -12.49 -11.29 8.43
N GLN A 92 -12.75 -10.05 8.85
CA GLN A 92 -11.89 -8.91 8.52
C GLN A 92 -10.46 -9.07 9.03
N SER A 93 -10.25 -9.43 10.30
CA SER A 93 -8.89 -9.51 10.85
C SER A 93 -8.04 -10.60 10.17
N LYS A 94 -8.66 -11.75 9.84
CA LYS A 94 -8.03 -12.82 9.04
C LYS A 94 -7.64 -12.34 7.64
N ARG A 95 -8.46 -11.48 7.02
CA ARG A 95 -8.27 -11.01 5.64
C ARG A 95 -7.34 -9.79 5.54
N TYR A 96 -7.30 -8.90 6.54
CA TYR A 96 -6.36 -7.78 6.62
C TYR A 96 -4.97 -8.19 7.14
N GLY A 97 -4.83 -9.37 7.76
CA GLY A 97 -3.54 -9.86 8.24
C GLY A 97 -2.46 -9.88 7.15
N VAL A 98 -2.83 -10.30 5.93
CA VAL A 98 -1.90 -10.31 4.78
C VAL A 98 -1.50 -8.89 4.38
N SER A 99 -2.44 -7.95 4.36
CA SER A 99 -2.18 -6.54 4.03
C SER A 99 -1.34 -5.83 5.12
N LEU A 100 -1.54 -6.21 6.39
CA LEU A 100 -0.75 -5.73 7.52
C LEU A 100 0.69 -6.28 7.47
N ILE A 101 0.86 -7.56 7.15
CA ILE A 101 2.18 -8.17 6.93
C ILE A 101 2.91 -7.46 5.78
N ALA A 102 2.23 -7.21 4.67
CA ALA A 102 2.80 -6.45 3.55
C ALA A 102 3.25 -5.05 3.98
N LEU A 103 2.45 -4.33 4.77
CA LEU A 103 2.82 -3.03 5.32
C LEU A 103 4.06 -3.10 6.23
N ILE A 104 4.14 -4.11 7.11
CA ILE A 104 5.31 -4.33 7.98
C ILE A 104 6.55 -4.62 7.14
N VAL A 105 6.45 -5.41 6.08
CA VAL A 105 7.57 -5.70 5.16
C VAL A 105 8.06 -4.42 4.48
N VAL A 106 7.15 -3.56 4.01
CA VAL A 106 7.49 -2.27 3.39
C VAL A 106 8.23 -1.36 4.39
N ILE A 107 7.68 -1.21 5.59
CA ILE A 107 8.26 -0.37 6.63
C ILE A 107 9.62 -0.93 7.08
N GLY A 108 9.70 -2.25 7.33
CA GLY A 108 10.93 -2.93 7.73
C GLY A 108 12.02 -2.82 6.68
N ALA A 109 11.68 -3.00 5.40
CA ALA A 109 12.62 -2.79 4.31
C ALA A 109 13.10 -1.35 4.23
N PHE A 110 12.20 -0.37 4.38
CA PHE A 110 12.58 1.04 4.39
C PHE A 110 13.62 1.33 5.49
N PHE A 111 13.37 0.90 6.73
CA PHE A 111 14.31 1.11 7.83
C PHE A 111 15.65 0.38 7.61
N ALA A 112 15.61 -0.85 7.09
CA ALA A 112 16.81 -1.61 6.77
C ALA A 112 17.67 -0.93 5.69
N MET A 113 17.05 -0.25 4.72
CA MET A 113 17.75 0.44 3.62
C MET A 113 18.19 1.86 3.99
N TYR A 114 17.42 2.59 4.82
CA TYR A 114 17.66 3.99 5.15
C TYR A 114 18.87 4.20 6.08
N ARG A 115 19.07 3.33 7.07
CA ARG A 115 20.24 3.43 7.98
C ARG A 115 21.60 3.35 7.26
N PRO A 116 21.84 2.35 6.39
CA PRO A 116 23.11 2.26 5.66
C PRO A 116 23.35 3.44 4.71
N THR A 117 22.29 4.00 4.10
CA THR A 117 22.44 5.15 3.19
C THR A 117 22.88 6.40 3.94
N LEU A 118 22.35 6.65 5.14
CA LEU A 118 22.80 7.75 6.00
C LEU A 118 24.27 7.62 6.41
N GLN A 119 24.73 6.40 6.72
CA GLN A 119 26.13 6.16 7.08
C GLN A 119 27.06 6.38 5.88
N ALA A 120 26.70 5.85 4.71
CA ALA A 120 27.50 6.02 3.50
C ALA A 120 27.61 7.48 3.05
N GLN A 121 26.54 8.27 3.19
CA GLN A 121 26.55 9.72 2.89
C GLN A 121 27.49 10.48 3.83
N LYS A 122 27.42 10.23 5.15
CA LYS A 122 28.33 10.85 6.13
C LYS A 122 29.80 10.53 5.86
N GLU A 123 30.09 9.27 5.54
CA GLU A 123 31.46 8.84 5.26
C GLU A 123 32.01 9.45 3.95
N GLN A 124 31.15 9.70 2.96
CA GLN A 124 31.53 10.41 1.73
C GLN A 124 31.79 11.89 2.00
N GLU A 125 30.93 12.58 2.76
CA GLU A 125 31.14 13.98 3.17
C GLU A 125 32.45 14.15 3.93
N GLU A 126 32.74 13.29 4.91
CA GLU A 126 33.99 13.31 5.68
C GLU A 126 35.22 13.11 4.77
N LYS A 127 35.17 12.17 3.81
CA LYS A 127 36.25 11.94 2.84
C LYS A 127 36.46 13.10 1.87
N VAL A 128 35.41 13.85 1.54
CA VAL A 128 35.53 15.07 0.72
C VAL A 128 36.13 16.20 1.55
N GLU A 129 35.67 16.37 2.80
CA GLU A 129 36.17 17.41 3.70
C GLU A 129 37.66 17.22 4.04
N ILE A 130 38.08 15.98 4.29
CA ILE A 130 39.50 15.65 4.50
C ILE A 130 40.33 15.95 3.25
N ARG A 131 39.84 15.64 2.04
CA ARG A 131 40.53 15.94 0.78
C ARG A 131 40.64 17.43 0.46
N GLN A 132 39.70 18.25 0.93
CA GLN A 132 39.76 19.70 0.76
C GLN A 132 40.70 20.38 1.75
N LYS A 133 41.03 19.71 2.87
CA LYS A 133 41.93 20.21 3.92
C LYS A 133 43.40 19.77 3.75
N LEU A 134 43.69 18.94 2.75
CA LEU A 134 45.02 18.41 2.38
C LEU A 134 45.54 19.15 1.15
#